data_AF-A0A933Q1I5-F1
#
_entry.id   AF-A0A933Q1I5-F1
#
_cell.length_a   1.000
_cell.length_b   1.000
_cell.length_c   1.000
_cell.angle_alpha   90.00
_cell.angle_beta   90.00
_cell.angle_gamma   90.00
#
_symmetry.space_group_name_H-M   'P 1'
#
loop_
_entity.id
_entity.type
_entity.pdbx_description
1 polymer ?
#
loop_
_entity_poly.entity_id
_entity_poly.type
_entity_poly.pdbx_seq_one_letter_code
_entity_poly.pdbx_strand_id
1 'polypeptide(L)'
;METKLIDRGGGLLYDPVLDITWLQDANYAKTSGASATGQMSWADAVAWLDTLVYHDTVRGRDITGWRLPAVKPIGADYNHQFRMDGTSDEGYNIRSPKAEMSYMYYVNLGLTGWWTVDGKRPRRFGVLGSWTAMWSGEADVGPVKHLQSYGYWCGSPKLPFPSPAVWVFTTSEGNQRDGMPRPNSRFVWPVHDGDVAANA
;
A
#
# COMPACT_ATOMS: atom_id res chain seq x y z
N MET A 1 13.84 0.61 -18.07
CA MET A 1 13.07 1.87 -18.13
C MET A 1 12.08 1.80 -16.97
N GLU A 2 12.12 2.75 -16.04
CA GLU A 2 11.12 2.82 -14.97
C GLU A 2 9.83 3.37 -15.58
N THR A 3 8.80 2.53 -15.69
CA THR A 3 7.50 2.95 -16.21
C THR A 3 6.73 3.59 -15.06
N LYS A 4 6.39 4.87 -15.19
CA LYS A 4 5.62 5.65 -14.21
C LYS A 4 4.16 5.19 -14.19
N LEU A 5 3.48 5.35 -13.05
CA LEU A 5 2.03 5.18 -12.93
C LEU A 5 1.30 5.92 -14.07
N ILE A 6 0.32 5.23 -14.67
CA ILE A 6 -0.52 5.76 -15.74
C ILE A 6 -1.84 6.19 -15.12
N ASP A 7 -2.12 7.49 -15.11
CA ASP A 7 -3.43 8.01 -14.74
C ASP A 7 -4.44 7.65 -15.84
N ARG A 8 -5.42 6.82 -15.48
CA ARG A 8 -6.46 6.32 -16.38
C ARG A 8 -7.73 7.20 -16.37
N GLY A 9 -7.68 8.32 -15.63
CA GLY A 9 -8.85 9.13 -15.31
C GLY A 9 -9.77 8.43 -14.32
N GLY A 10 -10.80 9.14 -13.86
CA GLY A 10 -11.85 8.55 -13.02
C GLY A 10 -11.35 7.99 -11.69
N GLY A 11 -10.22 8.49 -11.16
CA GLY A 11 -9.65 8.04 -9.88
C GLY A 11 -8.90 6.71 -9.94
N LEU A 12 -8.42 6.29 -11.12
CA LEU A 12 -7.73 5.01 -11.32
C LEU A 12 -6.28 5.24 -11.78
N LEU A 13 -5.31 4.64 -11.08
CA LEU A 13 -3.89 4.69 -11.41
C LEU A 13 -3.38 3.29 -11.76
N TYR A 14 -3.08 3.04 -13.03
CA TYR A 14 -2.53 1.76 -13.48
C TYR A 14 -1.00 1.73 -13.31
N ASP A 15 -0.50 0.66 -12.69
CA ASP A 15 0.91 0.34 -12.58
C ASP A 15 1.26 -0.77 -13.58
N PRO A 16 1.93 -0.47 -14.70
CA PRO A 16 2.26 -1.46 -15.72
C PRO A 16 3.42 -2.38 -15.33
N VAL A 17 4.16 -2.10 -14.24
CA VAL A 17 5.23 -3.00 -13.76
C VAL A 17 4.63 -4.07 -12.85
N LEU A 18 3.71 -3.67 -11.98
CA LEU A 18 3.00 -4.59 -11.08
C LEU A 18 1.82 -5.28 -11.76
N ASP A 19 1.34 -4.73 -12.89
CA ASP A 19 0.11 -5.10 -13.56
C ASP A 19 -1.10 -5.05 -12.61
N ILE A 20 -1.28 -3.91 -11.95
CA ILE A 20 -2.39 -3.65 -11.03
C ILE A 20 -2.90 -2.22 -11.19
N THR A 21 -4.15 -1.98 -10.82
CA THR A 21 -4.73 -0.64 -10.71
C THR A 21 -4.94 -0.27 -9.25
N TRP A 22 -4.43 0.90 -8.87
CA TRP A 22 -4.66 1.52 -7.57
C TRP A 22 -5.85 2.48 -7.66
N LEU A 23 -6.66 2.56 -6.61
CA LEU A 23 -7.47 3.76 -6.43
C LEU A 23 -6.55 4.97 -6.21
N GLN A 24 -6.82 6.06 -6.88
CA GLN A 24 -6.05 7.30 -6.74
C GLN A 24 -6.16 7.87 -5.33
N ASP A 25 -7.31 7.68 -4.69
CA ASP A 25 -7.57 8.03 -3.30
C ASP A 25 -7.08 6.92 -2.35
N ALA A 26 -5.93 7.16 -1.72
CA ALA A 26 -5.33 6.25 -0.74
C ALA A 26 -6.06 6.24 0.62
N ASN A 27 -7.15 7.00 0.78
CA ASN A 27 -8.05 6.94 1.92
C ASN A 27 -9.51 6.79 1.47
N TYR A 28 -9.74 6.02 0.40
CA TYR A 28 -11.06 5.86 -0.18
C TYR A 28 -12.12 5.34 0.81
N ALA A 29 -11.71 4.53 1.80
CA ALA A 29 -12.59 4.09 2.88
C ALA A 29 -13.27 5.26 3.60
N LYS A 30 -12.59 6.40 3.75
CA LYS A 30 -13.14 7.61 4.34
C LYS A 30 -14.02 8.37 3.36
N THR A 31 -13.51 8.63 2.16
CA THR A 31 -14.20 9.48 1.18
C THR A 31 -15.43 8.82 0.56
N SER A 32 -15.48 7.49 0.53
CA SER A 32 -16.66 6.70 0.17
C SER A 32 -17.70 6.60 1.30
N GLY A 33 -17.36 7.04 2.51
CA GLY A 33 -18.20 6.93 3.70
C GLY A 33 -18.21 5.54 4.37
N ALA A 34 -17.36 4.61 3.94
CA ALA A 34 -17.29 3.26 4.52
C ALA A 34 -16.68 3.23 5.93
N SER A 35 -15.85 4.24 6.28
CA SER A 35 -15.31 4.45 7.62
C SER A 35 -15.24 5.95 7.92
N ALA A 36 -15.64 6.36 9.12
CA ALA A 36 -15.56 7.77 9.52
C ALA A 36 -14.13 8.32 9.54
N THR A 37 -13.14 7.45 9.81
CA THR A 37 -11.72 7.82 9.88
C THR A 37 -10.92 7.34 8.67
N GLY A 38 -11.44 6.35 7.93
CA GLY A 38 -10.71 5.62 6.91
C GLY A 38 -9.95 4.40 7.42
N GLN A 39 -9.84 4.25 8.75
CA GLN A 39 -9.24 3.07 9.36
C GLN A 39 -10.29 1.98 9.57
N MET A 40 -9.90 0.73 9.36
CA MET A 40 -10.74 -0.47 9.53
C MET A 40 -9.97 -1.56 10.27
N SER A 41 -10.67 -2.39 11.05
CA SER A 41 -10.08 -3.65 11.52
C SER A 41 -9.76 -4.54 10.32
N TRP A 42 -8.91 -5.55 10.50
CA TRP A 42 -8.62 -6.49 9.40
C TRP A 42 -9.89 -7.13 8.83
N ALA A 43 -10.78 -7.59 9.71
CA ALA A 43 -12.02 -8.25 9.29
C ALA A 43 -12.93 -7.30 8.51
N ASP A 44 -13.08 -6.05 8.99
CA ASP A 44 -13.89 -5.04 8.32
C ASP A 44 -13.27 -4.64 6.97
N ALA A 45 -11.93 -4.54 6.90
CA ALA A 45 -11.24 -4.21 5.65
C ALA A 45 -11.47 -5.28 4.58
N VAL A 46 -11.34 -6.57 4.94
CA VAL A 46 -11.61 -7.68 4.01
C VAL A 46 -13.08 -7.70 3.59
N ALA A 47 -14.01 -7.59 4.53
CA ALA A 47 -15.44 -7.58 4.24
C ALA A 47 -15.86 -6.38 3.37
N TRP A 48 -15.27 -5.21 3.62
CA TRP A 48 -15.52 -4.02 2.79
C TRP A 48 -15.02 -4.22 1.37
N LEU A 49 -13.78 -4.70 1.19
CA LEU A 49 -13.21 -4.95 -0.14
C LEU A 49 -13.98 -6.01 -0.94
N ASP A 50 -14.46 -7.07 -0.28
CA ASP A 50 -15.28 -8.13 -0.91
C ASP A 50 -16.60 -7.59 -1.48
N THR A 51 -17.11 -6.47 -0.95
CA THR A 51 -18.36 -5.83 -1.38
C THR A 51 -18.16 -4.51 -2.11
N LEU A 52 -16.91 -4.06 -2.25
CA LEU A 52 -16.59 -2.77 -2.83
C LEU A 52 -16.91 -2.77 -4.33
N VAL A 53 -17.82 -1.87 -4.72
CA VAL A 53 -18.12 -1.52 -6.11
C VAL A 53 -17.63 -0.10 -6.34
N TYR A 54 -16.68 0.07 -7.25
CA TYR A 54 -16.16 1.37 -7.65
C TYR A 54 -16.75 1.78 -8.99
N HIS A 55 -17.49 2.89 -9.04
CA HIS A 55 -18.06 3.40 -10.28
C HIS A 55 -17.02 4.27 -11.02
N ASP A 56 -16.48 3.77 -12.13
CA ASP A 56 -15.64 4.55 -13.05
C ASP A 56 -16.53 5.53 -13.83
N THR A 57 -16.49 6.79 -13.43
CA THR A 57 -17.28 7.87 -14.05
C THR A 57 -16.83 8.24 -15.46
N VAL A 58 -15.60 7.91 -15.85
CA VAL A 58 -15.08 8.18 -17.21
C VAL A 58 -15.64 7.15 -18.19
N ARG A 59 -15.78 5.90 -17.77
CA ARG A 59 -16.25 4.79 -18.62
C ARG A 59 -17.72 4.40 -18.36
N GLY A 60 -18.33 4.94 -17.31
CA GLY A 60 -19.71 4.67 -16.93
C GLY A 60 -19.94 3.21 -16.52
N ARG A 61 -18.98 2.57 -15.84
CA ARG A 61 -19.08 1.16 -15.43
C ARG A 61 -18.66 0.93 -13.99
N ASP A 62 -19.23 -0.10 -13.41
CA ASP A 62 -18.90 -0.58 -12.07
C ASP A 62 -17.74 -1.58 -12.12
N ILE A 63 -16.77 -1.39 -11.23
CA ILE A 63 -15.61 -2.26 -11.07
C ILE A 63 -15.68 -2.89 -9.68
N THR A 64 -15.72 -4.22 -9.65
CA THR A 64 -15.69 -5.05 -8.45
C THR A 64 -14.37 -5.83 -8.39
N GLY A 65 -14.15 -6.63 -7.35
CA GLY A 65 -12.94 -7.48 -7.27
C GLY A 65 -11.71 -6.78 -6.65
N TRP A 66 -11.93 -5.73 -5.87
CA TRP A 66 -10.87 -5.03 -5.16
C TRP A 66 -10.27 -5.89 -4.05
N ARG A 67 -8.97 -5.72 -3.80
CA ARG A 67 -8.22 -6.45 -2.78
C ARG A 67 -7.25 -5.54 -2.04
N LEU A 68 -6.69 -6.08 -0.96
CA LEU A 68 -5.53 -5.47 -0.31
C LEU A 68 -4.29 -5.59 -1.21
N PRO A 69 -3.34 -4.65 -1.11
CA PRO A 69 -2.03 -4.78 -1.75
C PRO A 69 -1.30 -6.02 -1.21
N ALA A 70 -0.69 -6.80 -2.08
CA ALA A 70 -0.08 -8.08 -1.74
C ALA A 70 1.39 -7.94 -1.32
N VAL A 71 1.81 -8.82 -0.40
CA VAL A 71 3.21 -9.10 -0.09
C VAL A 71 3.50 -10.57 -0.40
N LYS A 72 4.39 -10.82 -1.36
CA LYS A 72 4.88 -12.15 -1.74
C LYS A 72 6.38 -12.27 -1.41
N PRO A 73 6.88 -13.47 -1.10
CA PRO A 73 8.28 -13.65 -0.72
C PRO A 73 9.23 -13.18 -1.84
N ILE A 74 10.18 -12.32 -1.49
CA ILE A 74 11.23 -11.83 -2.41
C ILE A 74 12.04 -13.02 -2.93
N GLY A 75 12.45 -13.91 -2.03
CA GLY A 75 13.12 -15.17 -2.33
C GLY A 75 12.15 -16.33 -2.64
N ALA A 76 12.60 -17.54 -2.36
CA ALA A 76 11.77 -18.74 -2.42
C ALA A 76 10.75 -18.78 -1.27
N ASP A 77 11.18 -18.39 -0.07
CA ASP A 77 10.39 -18.34 1.17
C ASP A 77 10.44 -16.94 1.78
N TYR A 78 9.53 -16.65 2.72
CA TYR A 78 9.54 -15.40 3.48
C TYR A 78 10.78 -15.30 4.37
N ASN A 79 11.48 -14.17 4.23
CA ASN A 79 12.58 -13.76 5.07
C ASN A 79 12.10 -12.68 6.07
N HIS A 80 11.77 -13.13 7.27
CA HIS A 80 11.30 -12.31 8.40
C HIS A 80 12.43 -11.61 9.17
N GLN A 81 13.66 -11.62 8.65
CA GLN A 81 14.73 -10.85 9.29
C GLN A 81 14.52 -9.37 9.00
N PHE A 82 14.34 -8.55 10.03
CA PHE A 82 14.27 -7.09 9.86
C PHE A 82 15.59 -6.53 9.29
N ARG A 83 15.59 -6.02 8.05
CA ARG A 83 16.78 -5.41 7.41
C ARG A 83 16.51 -4.00 6.90
N MET A 84 17.58 -3.26 6.63
CA MET A 84 17.53 -1.89 6.13
C MET A 84 17.87 -1.78 4.64
N ASP A 85 18.39 -2.84 4.02
CA ASP A 85 18.94 -2.83 2.67
C ASP A 85 17.94 -3.30 1.60
N GLY A 86 16.71 -3.65 1.99
CA GLY A 86 15.68 -4.16 1.10
C GLY A 86 15.85 -5.62 0.67
N THR A 87 16.76 -6.38 1.28
CA THR A 87 17.04 -7.78 0.91
C THR A 87 16.14 -8.81 1.62
N SER A 88 15.36 -8.38 2.60
CA SER A 88 14.38 -9.20 3.34
C SER A 88 12.94 -8.76 3.05
N ASP A 89 11.98 -9.61 3.42
CA ASP A 89 10.55 -9.30 3.31
C ASP A 89 10.06 -8.38 4.44
N GLU A 90 10.78 -8.31 5.55
CA GLU A 90 10.53 -7.36 6.64
C GLU A 90 11.66 -6.32 6.72
N GLY A 91 11.33 -5.03 6.70
CA GLY A 91 12.34 -3.98 6.76
C GLY A 91 12.06 -2.70 5.99
N TYR A 92 13.14 -1.98 5.67
CA TYR A 92 13.16 -0.76 4.85
C TYR A 92 13.75 -1.02 3.46
N ASN A 93 13.57 -0.06 2.55
CA ASN A 93 14.15 -0.04 1.21
C ASN A 93 13.78 -1.24 0.33
N ILE A 94 12.68 -1.93 0.63
CA ILE A 94 12.19 -3.04 -0.18
C ILE A 94 11.62 -2.47 -1.49
N ARG A 95 12.34 -2.67 -2.59
CA ARG A 95 11.96 -2.20 -3.94
C ARG A 95 11.46 -3.32 -4.85
N SER A 96 11.22 -4.50 -4.28
CA SER A 96 10.75 -5.66 -5.04
C SER A 96 9.32 -5.45 -5.53
N PRO A 97 9.00 -5.75 -6.81
CA PRO A 97 7.61 -5.72 -7.30
C PRO A 97 6.71 -6.77 -6.64
N LYS A 98 7.29 -7.68 -5.84
CA LYS A 98 6.52 -8.65 -5.04
C LYS A 98 5.92 -8.05 -3.77
N ALA A 99 6.26 -6.81 -3.40
CA ALA A 99 5.74 -6.10 -2.23
C ALA A 99 5.07 -4.79 -2.69
N GLU A 100 3.79 -4.87 -3.06
CA GLU A 100 3.10 -3.83 -3.85
C GLU A 100 3.10 -2.46 -3.15
N MET A 101 2.81 -2.39 -1.85
CA MET A 101 2.86 -1.13 -1.08
C MET A 101 4.27 -0.56 -0.97
N SER A 102 5.27 -1.43 -0.78
CA SER A 102 6.66 -0.98 -0.68
C SER A 102 7.19 -0.49 -2.03
N TYR A 103 6.80 -1.16 -3.11
CA TYR A 103 7.10 -0.75 -4.48
C TYR A 103 6.44 0.60 -4.81
N MET A 104 5.16 0.77 -4.47
CA MET A 104 4.47 2.06 -4.57
C MET A 104 5.23 3.17 -3.84
N TYR A 105 5.61 2.93 -2.59
CA TYR A 105 6.30 3.92 -1.76
C TYR A 105 7.69 4.31 -2.30
N TYR A 106 8.56 3.32 -2.54
CA TYR A 106 9.97 3.58 -2.86
C TYR A 106 10.24 3.83 -4.34
N VAL A 107 9.48 3.18 -5.22
CA VAL A 107 9.73 3.22 -6.67
C VAL A 107 8.76 4.18 -7.34
N ASN A 108 7.45 3.99 -7.18
CA ASN A 108 6.48 4.83 -7.89
C ASN A 108 6.42 6.26 -7.37
N LEU A 109 6.48 6.44 -6.04
CA LEU A 109 6.42 7.76 -5.39
C LEU A 109 7.80 8.34 -5.06
N GLY A 110 8.86 7.54 -5.15
CA GLY A 110 10.22 7.98 -4.85
C GLY A 110 10.42 8.45 -3.40
N LEU A 111 9.59 7.97 -2.47
CA LEU A 111 9.67 8.35 -1.07
C LEU A 111 10.88 7.71 -0.40
N THR A 112 11.39 8.39 0.63
CA THR A 112 12.55 7.94 1.41
C THR A 112 12.09 7.42 2.75
N GLY A 113 12.55 6.24 3.14
CA GLY A 113 12.27 5.65 4.44
C GLY A 113 13.16 6.19 5.56
N TRP A 114 12.87 5.81 6.80
CA TRP A 114 13.61 6.22 8.00
C TRP A 114 15.10 5.85 7.95
N TRP A 115 15.42 4.74 7.29
CA TRP A 115 16.80 4.32 7.03
C TRP A 115 17.06 4.27 5.54
N THR A 116 18.23 4.74 5.12
CA THR A 116 18.77 4.51 3.78
C THR A 116 19.42 3.12 3.70
N VAL A 117 19.68 2.65 2.48
CA VAL A 117 20.30 1.34 2.23
C VAL A 117 21.68 1.17 2.89
N ASP A 118 22.40 2.26 3.13
CA ASP A 118 23.69 2.29 3.84
C ASP A 118 23.55 2.50 5.35
N GLY A 119 22.33 2.38 5.90
CA GLY A 119 22.07 2.45 7.35
C GLY A 119 22.14 3.86 7.94
N LYS A 120 22.04 4.91 7.12
CA LYS A 120 22.01 6.30 7.59
C LYS A 120 20.58 6.78 7.80
N ARG A 121 20.42 7.80 8.65
CA ARG A 121 19.16 8.52 8.81
C ARG A 121 19.12 9.71 7.85
N PRO A 122 18.18 9.74 6.89
CA PRO A 122 18.02 10.89 6.02
C PRO A 122 17.41 12.07 6.81
N ARG A 123 17.62 13.29 6.32
CA ARG A 123 17.08 14.51 6.95
C ARG A 123 15.55 14.58 6.88
N ARG A 124 14.97 13.97 5.85
CA ARG A 124 13.53 13.93 5.60
C ARG A 124 13.17 12.54 5.10
N PHE A 125 12.11 11.97 5.65
CA PHE A 125 11.54 10.67 5.27
C PHE A 125 10.03 10.67 5.48
N GLY A 126 9.39 9.56 5.13
CA GLY A 126 7.96 9.41 5.32
C GLY A 126 7.16 10.20 4.29
N VAL A 127 5.86 9.93 4.24
CA VAL A 127 4.96 10.66 3.32
C VAL A 127 4.92 12.17 3.58
N LEU A 128 5.12 12.60 4.84
CA LEU A 128 5.12 14.03 5.21
C LEU A 128 6.50 14.71 5.06
N GLY A 129 7.55 13.97 4.65
CA GLY A 129 8.89 14.54 4.46
C GLY A 129 9.45 15.20 5.72
N SER A 130 9.28 14.53 6.87
CA SER A 130 9.63 15.02 8.20
C SER A 130 10.98 14.46 8.67
N TRP A 131 11.59 15.12 9.65
CA TRP A 131 12.82 14.66 10.33
C TRP A 131 12.52 13.69 11.49
N THR A 132 11.24 13.53 11.84
CA THR A 132 10.75 12.62 12.88
C THR A 132 9.48 11.90 12.39
N ALA A 133 9.20 10.72 12.93
CA ALA A 133 8.08 9.88 12.49
C ALA A 133 6.78 10.53 12.93
N MET A 134 5.99 10.92 11.94
CA MET A 134 4.68 11.50 12.17
C MET A 134 3.63 10.42 11.91
N TRP A 135 3.00 9.94 12.98
CA TRP A 135 1.99 8.87 12.94
C TRP A 135 0.57 9.41 12.77
N SER A 136 0.45 10.60 12.21
CA SER A 136 -0.81 11.25 11.84
C SER A 136 -0.53 12.28 10.75
N GLY A 137 -1.57 12.58 9.97
CA GLY A 137 -1.49 13.50 8.84
C GLY A 137 -1.66 12.79 7.50
N GLU A 138 -1.86 13.61 6.48
CA GLU A 138 -2.26 13.21 5.14
C GLU A 138 -1.50 14.10 4.14
N ALA A 139 -1.10 13.54 3.01
CA ALA A 139 -0.55 14.31 1.91
C ALA A 139 -0.91 13.71 0.55
N ASP A 140 -1.00 14.57 -0.45
CA ASP A 140 -0.99 14.18 -1.85
C ASP A 140 0.45 14.00 -2.31
N VAL A 141 0.77 12.86 -2.95
CA VAL A 141 2.12 12.57 -3.45
C VAL A 141 2.04 12.19 -4.92
N GLY A 142 2.48 13.11 -5.78
CA GLY A 142 2.34 12.96 -7.22
C GLY A 142 0.86 12.78 -7.61
N PRO A 143 0.49 11.71 -8.34
CA PRO A 143 -0.91 11.46 -8.69
C PRO A 143 -1.73 10.89 -7.54
N VAL A 144 -1.13 10.40 -6.46
CA VAL A 144 -1.84 9.79 -5.32
C VAL A 144 -2.43 10.86 -4.42
N LYS A 145 -3.68 10.65 -4.00
CA LYS A 145 -4.46 11.55 -3.15
C LYS A 145 -4.69 10.96 -1.77
N HIS A 146 -4.77 11.83 -0.77
CA HIS A 146 -5.10 11.48 0.61
C HIS A 146 -4.23 10.37 1.24
N LEU A 147 -2.95 10.28 0.88
CA LEU A 147 -2.04 9.28 1.44
C LEU A 147 -1.76 9.59 2.91
N GLN A 148 -2.17 8.67 3.78
CA GLN A 148 -2.06 8.85 5.22
C GLN A 148 -0.64 8.54 5.70
N SER A 149 -0.18 9.23 6.74
CA SER A 149 1.08 8.96 7.43
C SER A 149 0.86 7.96 8.57
N TYR A 150 0.64 6.69 8.21
CA TYR A 150 0.31 5.62 9.16
C TYR A 150 0.53 4.23 8.56
N GLY A 151 0.10 3.18 9.26
CA GLY A 151 0.05 1.82 8.73
C GLY A 151 -1.12 1.59 7.78
N TYR A 152 -0.84 0.85 6.71
CA TYR A 152 -1.79 0.31 5.74
C TYR A 152 -1.80 -1.21 5.78
N TRP A 153 -2.98 -1.81 5.71
CA TRP A 153 -3.11 -3.27 5.60
C TRP A 153 -2.55 -3.77 4.26
N CYS A 154 -1.84 -4.89 4.32
CA CYS A 154 -1.40 -5.64 3.14
C CYS A 154 -1.82 -7.11 3.25
N GLY A 155 -2.19 -7.71 2.11
CA GLY A 155 -2.55 -9.11 1.98
C GLY A 155 -1.35 -10.05 2.08
N SER A 156 -1.54 -11.19 2.74
CA SER A 156 -0.64 -12.35 2.67
C SER A 156 -1.30 -13.48 1.84
N PRO A 157 -0.53 -14.40 1.25
CA PRO A 157 -1.09 -15.65 0.74
C PRO A 157 -1.80 -16.41 1.86
N LYS A 158 -2.89 -17.09 1.51
CA LYS A 158 -3.79 -17.88 2.35
C LYS A 158 -3.05 -19.00 3.11
N LEU A 159 -2.24 -18.66 4.11
CA LEU A 159 -1.72 -19.62 5.08
C LEU A 159 -2.70 -19.69 6.26
N PRO A 160 -3.22 -20.89 6.60
CA PRO A 160 -4.05 -21.05 7.76
C PRO A 160 -3.24 -20.86 9.06
N PHE A 161 -3.92 -20.29 10.04
CA PHE A 161 -3.57 -20.22 11.46
C PHE A 161 -2.93 -21.53 12.00
N PRO A 162 -1.97 -21.49 12.98
CA PRO A 162 -1.73 -20.43 13.96
C PRO A 162 -0.42 -19.65 13.79
N SER A 163 -0.50 -18.38 13.37
CA SER A 163 0.29 -17.25 13.91
C SER A 163 -0.22 -15.95 13.27
N PRO A 164 -0.56 -14.90 14.05
CA PRO A 164 -1.47 -13.80 13.64
C PRO A 164 -0.87 -12.73 12.71
N ALA A 165 0.18 -13.03 11.95
CA ALA A 165 0.94 -12.07 11.17
C ALA A 165 0.17 -11.59 9.93
N VAL A 166 -0.49 -10.44 10.05
CA VAL A 166 -0.92 -9.64 8.89
C VAL A 166 0.21 -8.70 8.50
N TRP A 167 0.45 -8.53 7.20
CA TRP A 167 1.45 -7.58 6.73
C TRP A 167 0.90 -6.16 6.84
N VAL A 168 1.76 -5.25 7.26
CA VAL A 168 1.51 -3.81 7.29
C VAL A 168 2.65 -3.11 6.61
N PHE A 169 2.30 -2.11 5.80
CA PHE A 169 3.26 -1.12 5.33
C PHE A 169 3.01 0.20 6.05
N THR A 170 4.05 0.75 6.66
CA THR A 170 3.99 2.00 7.41
C THR A 170 4.54 3.12 6.54
N THR A 171 3.70 4.03 6.08
CA THR A 171 4.09 5.15 5.20
C THR A 171 4.76 6.31 5.96
N SER A 172 4.56 6.39 7.28
CA SER A 172 5.22 7.39 8.13
C SER A 172 6.74 7.19 8.21
N GLU A 173 7.21 5.96 8.00
CA GLU A 173 8.62 5.59 8.11
C GLU A 173 9.13 4.80 6.89
N GLY A 174 8.26 4.24 6.06
CA GLY A 174 8.61 3.45 4.89
C GLY A 174 9.01 2.00 5.18
N ASN A 175 8.57 1.39 6.28
CA ASN A 175 8.87 -0.03 6.55
C ASN A 175 7.68 -0.96 6.34
N GLN A 176 8.01 -2.17 5.89
CA GLN A 176 7.12 -3.32 5.85
C GLN A 176 7.39 -4.21 7.06
N ARG A 177 6.34 -4.68 7.73
CA ARG A 177 6.43 -5.65 8.83
C ARG A 177 5.31 -6.67 8.78
N ASP A 178 5.61 -7.87 9.24
CA ASP A 178 4.63 -8.87 9.62
C ASP A 178 4.61 -9.03 11.15
N GLY A 179 3.86 -10.01 11.65
CA GLY A 179 3.87 -10.36 13.07
C GLY A 179 3.32 -9.29 14.01
N MET A 180 2.83 -8.15 13.50
CA MET A 180 2.19 -7.15 14.35
C MET A 180 0.92 -7.78 14.95
N PRO A 181 0.82 -7.91 16.29
CA PRO A 181 -0.35 -8.51 16.91
C PRO A 181 -1.56 -7.68 16.52
N ARG A 182 -2.51 -8.24 15.74
CA ARG A 182 -3.69 -7.56 15.14
C ARG A 182 -3.97 -6.23 15.84
N PRO A 183 -3.30 -5.14 15.44
CA PRO A 183 -3.39 -3.95 16.26
C PRO A 183 -4.74 -3.30 15.94
N ASN A 184 -5.10 -2.24 16.66
CA ASN A 184 -6.26 -1.41 16.32
C ASN A 184 -6.24 -1.02 14.82
N SER A 185 -7.38 -0.61 14.27
CA SER A 185 -7.64 -0.33 12.85
C SER A 185 -6.47 0.28 12.03
N ARG A 186 -6.29 -0.13 10.76
CA ARG A 186 -5.37 0.49 9.78
C ARG A 186 -6.13 1.06 8.59
N PHE A 187 -5.45 1.91 7.82
CA PHE A 187 -5.96 2.34 6.52
C PHE A 187 -5.94 1.20 5.50
N VAL A 188 -6.83 1.31 4.53
CA VAL A 188 -7.02 0.37 3.44
C VAL A 188 -6.82 1.13 2.14
N TRP A 189 -5.90 0.67 1.30
CA TRP A 189 -5.70 1.23 -0.04
C TRP A 189 -6.06 0.16 -1.06
N PRO A 190 -7.27 0.21 -1.66
CA PRO A 190 -7.72 -0.82 -2.59
C PRO A 190 -6.86 -0.87 -3.87
N VAL A 191 -6.56 -2.08 -4.29
CA VAL A 191 -5.98 -2.37 -5.61
C VAL A 191 -6.80 -3.43 -6.34
N HIS A 192 -6.69 -3.47 -7.65
CA HIS A 192 -7.29 -4.49 -8.50
C HIS A 192 -6.23 -5.05 -9.45
N ASP A 193 -6.29 -6.34 -9.77
CA ASP A 193 -5.37 -6.96 -10.72
C ASP A 193 -5.61 -6.45 -12.16
N GLY A 194 -4.54 -6.19 -12.89
CA GLY A 194 -4.58 -5.69 -14.26
C GLY A 194 -5.01 -4.24 -14.39
N ASP A 195 -5.13 -3.81 -15.65
CA ASP A 195 -5.64 -2.51 -16.03
C ASP A 195 -7.17 -2.53 -16.14
N VAL A 196 -7.86 -2.19 -15.05
CA VAL A 196 -9.34 -2.15 -15.02
C VAL A 196 -9.92 -1.03 -15.87
N ALA A 197 -9.08 -0.20 -16.47
CA ALA A 197 -9.44 0.97 -17.25
C ALA A 197 -8.98 0.84 -18.72
N ALA A 198 -8.29 -0.25 -19.06
CA ALA A 198 -8.11 -0.65 -20.45
C ALA A 198 -9.47 -0.97 -21.06
N ASN A 199 -9.66 -0.58 -22.32
CA ASN A 199 -10.91 -0.77 -23.05
C ASN A 199 -11.39 -2.22 -22.93
N ALA A 200 -12.65 -2.39 -22.53
CA ALA A 200 -13.42 -3.59 -22.87
C ALA A 200 -13.83 -3.52 -24.34
#